data_AF-A0A1C7MZ19-F1
#
_entry.id   AF-A0A1C7MZ19-F1
#
_cell.length_a   1.000
_cell.length_b   1.000
_cell.length_c   1.000
_cell.angle_alpha   90.00
_cell.angle_beta   90.00
_cell.angle_gamma   90.00
#
_symmetry.space_group_name_H-M   'P 1'
#
loop_
_entity.id
_entity.type
_entity.pdbx_description
1 polymer ?
#
loop_
_entity_poly.entity_id
_entity_poly.type
_entity_poly.pdbx_seq_one_letter_code
_entity_poly.pdbx_strand_id
1 'polypeptide(L)'
;SLGNLAPRVQNVLGAISNKRNDYSALFRFVIRNNINVFDQATAELNTCFTTFTPASRSSTLQGYYSTIQSAFSSVKADYNM
;
A
#
# COMPACT_ATOMS: atom_id res chain seq x y z
N SER A 1 -7.71 -1.83 -16.02
CA SER A 1 -8.78 -1.55 -15.05
C SER A 1 -8.17 -1.37 -13.66
N LEU A 2 -8.56 -0.32 -12.92
CA LEU A 2 -8.14 -0.12 -11.53
C LEU A 2 -8.70 -1.18 -10.57
N GLY A 3 -9.78 -1.88 -10.95
CA GLY A 3 -10.41 -2.91 -10.10
C GLY A 3 -9.48 -4.07 -9.72
N ASN A 4 -8.49 -4.38 -10.56
CA ASN A 4 -7.50 -5.42 -10.25
C ASN A 4 -6.23 -4.87 -9.60
N LEU A 5 -6.05 -3.55 -9.51
CA LEU A 5 -4.83 -2.97 -8.96
C LEU A 5 -4.77 -3.12 -7.44
N ALA A 6 -5.86 -2.79 -6.74
CA ALA A 6 -5.92 -2.90 -5.27
C ALA A 6 -5.64 -4.34 -4.78
N PRO A 7 -6.31 -5.38 -5.33
CA PRO A 7 -6.01 -6.77 -4.97
C PRO A 7 -4.58 -7.18 -5.30
N ARG A 8 -4.01 -6.72 -6.41
CA ARG A 8 -2.60 -7.01 -6.76
C ARG A 8 -1.62 -6.38 -5.78
N VAL A 9 -1.83 -5.13 -5.39
CA VAL A 9 -0.99 -4.46 -4.38
C VAL A 9 -1.09 -5.20 -3.04
N GLN A 10 -2.29 -5.56 -2.61
CA GLN A 10 -2.49 -6.35 -1.40
C GLN A 10 -1.75 -7.70 -1.45
N ASN A 11 -1.81 -8.42 -2.58
CA ASN A 11 -1.11 -9.68 -2.76
C ASN A 11 0.42 -9.52 -2.73
N VAL A 12 0.96 -8.49 -3.38
CA VAL A 12 2.40 -8.21 -3.37
C VAL A 12 2.87 -7.86 -1.97
N LEU A 13 2.14 -7.00 -1.27
CA LEU A 13 2.44 -6.62 0.11
C LEU A 13 2.36 -7.82 1.07
N GLY A 14 1.36 -8.68 0.92
CA GLY A 14 1.26 -9.94 1.66
C GLY A 14 2.46 -10.88 1.40
N ALA A 15 2.89 -10.99 0.14
CA ALA A 15 4.07 -11.79 -0.20
C ALA A 15 5.37 -11.22 0.41
N ILE A 16 5.50 -9.90 0.51
CA ILE A 16 6.61 -9.24 1.21
C ILE A 16 6.57 -9.59 2.70
N SER A 17 5.43 -9.42 3.37
CA SER A 17 5.25 -9.76 4.79
C SER A 17 5.61 -11.22 5.12
N ASN A 18 5.23 -12.16 4.26
CA ASN A 18 5.53 -13.58 4.46
C ASN A 18 7.04 -13.90 4.46
N LYS A 19 7.86 -13.05 3.83
CA LYS A 19 9.32 -13.20 3.79
C LYS A 19 10.05 -12.45 4.89
N ARG A 20 9.36 -11.78 5.82
CA ARG A 20 10.00 -10.93 6.85
C ARG A 20 11.07 -11.66 7.66
N ASN A 21 10.85 -12.94 7.97
CA ASN A 21 11.76 -13.77 8.76
C ASN A 21 12.99 -14.23 7.96
N ASP A 22 12.96 -14.12 6.63
CA ASP A 22 14.08 -14.49 5.75
C ASP A 22 15.15 -13.39 5.71
N TYR A 23 14.81 -12.18 6.17
CA TYR A 23 15.67 -11.01 6.10
C TYR A 23 16.32 -10.69 7.44
N SER A 24 17.58 -10.25 7.41
CA SER A 24 18.24 -9.71 8.60
C SER A 24 17.56 -8.44 9.10
N ALA A 25 17.82 -8.05 10.35
CA ALA A 25 17.25 -6.83 10.92
C ALA A 25 17.55 -5.57 10.08
N LEU A 26 18.76 -5.46 9.52
CA LEU A 26 19.13 -4.34 8.64
C LEU A 26 18.26 -4.33 7.37
N PHE A 27 18.07 -5.49 6.72
CA PHE A 27 17.22 -5.59 5.55
C PHE A 27 15.74 -5.34 5.87
N ARG A 28 15.25 -5.81 7.02
CA ARG A 28 13.87 -5.49 7.49
C ARG A 28 13.66 -3.98 7.63
N PHE A 29 14.63 -3.26 8.19
CA PHE A 29 14.59 -1.80 8.28
C PHE A 29 14.55 -1.13 6.91
N VAL A 30 15.39 -1.57 5.96
CA VAL A 30 15.40 -1.05 4.58
C VAL A 30 14.07 -1.30 3.88
N ILE A 31 13.51 -2.51 4.00
CA ILE A 31 12.21 -2.86 3.40
C ILE A 31 11.10 -1.97 4.00
N ARG A 32 11.07 -1.79 5.32
CA ARG A 32 10.11 -0.90 5.99
C ARG A 32 10.19 0.54 5.45
N ASN A 33 11.40 1.08 5.29
CA ASN A 33 11.57 2.44 4.75
C ASN A 33 11.04 2.54 3.31
N ASN A 34 11.30 1.55 2.46
CA ASN A 34 10.76 1.53 1.11
C ASN A 34 9.23 1.44 1.11
N ILE A 35 8.64 0.61 1.98
CA ILE A 35 7.18 0.53 2.16
C ILE A 35 6.59 1.89 2.55
N ASN A 36 7.25 2.63 3.45
CA ASN A 36 6.80 3.98 3.82
C ASN A 36 6.83 4.95 2.63
N VAL A 37 7.86 4.90 1.80
CA VAL A 37 7.96 5.74 0.58
C VAL A 37 6.84 5.41 -0.40
N PHE A 38 6.54 4.13 -0.63
CA PHE A 38 5.44 3.71 -1.51
C PHE A 38 4.06 4.12 -0.96
N ASP A 39 3.85 4.03 0.36
CA ASP A 39 2.61 4.46 1.01
C ASP A 39 2.40 5.97 0.85
N GLN A 40 3.45 6.79 1.04
CA GLN A 40 3.40 8.24 0.80
C GLN A 40 3.04 8.58 -0.65
N ALA A 41 3.73 7.98 -1.62
CA ALA A 41 3.43 8.19 -3.05
C ALA A 41 1.99 7.76 -3.40
N THR A 42 1.47 6.72 -2.75
CA THR A 42 0.09 6.28 -2.94
C THR A 42 -0.91 7.30 -2.39
N ALA A 43 -0.63 7.92 -1.24
CA ALA A 43 -1.45 8.98 -0.68
C ALA A 43 -1.49 10.21 -1.61
N GLU A 44 -0.34 10.62 -2.16
CA GLU A 44 -0.26 11.72 -3.14
C GLU A 44 -1.06 11.41 -4.41
N LEU A 45 -0.96 10.20 -4.94
CA LEU A 45 -1.77 9.75 -6.09
C LEU A 45 -3.26 9.77 -5.78
N ASN A 46 -3.67 9.38 -4.58
CA ASN A 46 -5.06 9.46 -4.16
C ASN A 46 -5.55 10.92 -4.13
N THR A 47 -4.75 11.85 -3.60
CA THR A 47 -5.07 13.28 -3.64
C THR A 47 -5.30 13.75 -5.08
N CYS A 48 -4.41 13.39 -6.02
CA CYS A 48 -4.59 13.68 -7.44
C CYS A 48 -5.90 13.10 -7.99
N PHE A 49 -6.20 11.83 -7.71
CA PHE A 49 -7.45 11.21 -8.17
C PHE A 49 -8.68 11.91 -7.58
N THR A 50 -8.68 12.24 -6.29
CA THR A 50 -9.83 12.94 -5.68
C THR A 50 -10.06 14.32 -6.27
N THR A 51 -9.02 15.03 -6.69
CA THR A 51 -9.13 16.37 -7.28
C THR A 51 -9.67 16.35 -8.71
N PHE A 52 -9.26 15.37 -9.53
CA PHE A 52 -9.55 15.37 -10.97
C PHE A 52 -10.65 14.40 -11.43
N THR A 53 -11.17 13.54 -10.54
CA THR A 53 -12.20 12.56 -10.90
C THR A 53 -13.58 13.05 -10.47
N PRO A 54 -14.65 12.91 -11.30
CA PRO A 54 -15.99 13.31 -10.91
C PRO A 54 -16.47 12.62 -9.62
N ALA A 55 -17.30 13.31 -8.83
CA ALA A 55 -17.82 12.81 -7.56
C ALA A 55 -18.52 11.44 -7.68
N SER A 56 -19.11 11.13 -8.83
CA SER A 56 -19.75 9.83 -9.11
C SER A 56 -18.81 8.63 -9.06
N ARG A 57 -17.49 8.84 -9.17
CA ARG A 57 -16.46 7.79 -9.08
C ARG A 57 -15.59 7.89 -7.81
N SER A 58 -15.79 8.92 -7.00
CA SER A 58 -15.03 9.16 -5.76
C SER A 58 -15.13 7.99 -4.79
N SER A 59 -16.34 7.46 -4.54
CA SER A 59 -16.54 6.36 -3.59
C SER A 59 -15.79 5.08 -3.97
N THR A 60 -15.76 4.75 -5.27
CA THR A 60 -15.05 3.56 -5.77
C THR A 60 -13.53 3.75 -5.65
N LEU A 61 -13.02 4.92 -6.04
CA LEU A 61 -11.59 5.25 -5.93
C LEU A 61 -11.14 5.26 -4.46
N GLN A 62 -11.94 5.84 -3.58
CA GLN A 62 -11.70 5.84 -2.15
C GLN A 62 -11.66 4.42 -1.59
N GLY A 63 -12.56 3.53 -2.03
CA GLY A 63 -12.55 2.12 -1.64
C GLY A 63 -11.25 1.40 -2.04
N TYR A 64 -10.76 1.63 -3.26
CA TYR A 64 -9.47 1.09 -3.70
C TYR A 64 -8.31 1.64 -2.89
N TYR A 65 -8.28 2.95 -2.63
CA TYR A 65 -7.26 3.57 -1.80
C TYR A 65 -7.25 3.01 -0.38
N SER A 66 -8.40 2.93 0.28
CA SER A 66 -8.51 2.37 1.63
C SER A 66 -8.03 0.92 1.71
N THR A 67 -8.29 0.11 0.68
CA THR A 67 -7.79 -1.27 0.59
C THR A 67 -6.26 -1.30 0.54
N ILE A 68 -5.66 -0.46 -0.32
CA ILE A 68 -4.20 -0.36 -0.47
C ILE A 68 -3.55 0.17 0.81
N GLN A 69 -4.11 1.22 1.41
CA GLN A 69 -3.60 1.83 2.64
C GLN A 69 -3.64 0.85 3.83
N SER A 70 -4.70 0.03 3.93
CA SER A 70 -4.81 -1.03 4.93
C SER A 70 -3.71 -2.07 4.74
N ALA A 71 -3.45 -2.49 3.50
CA ALA A 71 -2.36 -3.44 3.20
C ALA A 71 -0.99 -2.87 3.57
N PHE A 72 -0.71 -1.60 3.25
CA PHE A 72 0.53 -0.94 3.68
C PHE A 72 0.67 -0.90 5.20
N SER A 73 -0.40 -0.56 5.91
CA SER A 73 -0.42 -0.52 7.37
C SER A 73 -0.11 -1.88 7.99
N SER A 74 -0.68 -2.96 7.44
CA SER A 74 -0.41 -4.33 7.89
C SER A 74 1.06 -4.70 7.74
N VAL A 75 1.65 -4.50 6.55
CA VAL A 75 3.06 -4.89 6.34
C VAL A 75 4.01 -4.03 7.17
N LYS A 76 3.72 -2.74 7.35
CA LYS A 76 4.52 -1.88 8.24
C LYS A 76 4.53 -2.41 9.68
N ALA A 77 3.39 -2.91 10.17
CA ALA A 77 3.30 -3.53 11.49
C ALA A 77 4.13 -4.82 11.57
N ASP A 78 4.07 -5.66 10.54
CA ASP A 78 4.84 -6.91 10.47
C ASP A 78 6.36 -6.68 10.48
N TYR A 79 6.84 -5.56 9.93
CA TYR A 79 8.25 -5.17 9.92
C TYR A 79 8.68 -4.28 11.10
N ASN A 80 7.78 -3.96 12.03
CA ASN A 80 8.08 -3.25 13.28
C ASN A 80 8.30 -4.20 14.47
N MET A 81 7.92 -5.47 14.33
CA MET A 81 8.19 -6.55 15.29
C MET A 81 9.63 -7.07 15.18
#